data_AF-A0A8H3CQP1-F1
#
_entry.id   AF-A0A8H3CQP1-F1
#
_cell.length_a   1.000
_cell.length_b   1.000
_cell.length_c   1.000
_cell.angle_alpha   90.00
_cell.angle_beta   90.00
_cell.angle_gamma   90.00
#
_symmetry.space_group_name_H-M   'P 1'
#
loop_
_entity.id
_entity.type
_entity.pdbx_description
1 polymer ?
#
loop_
_entity_poly.entity_id
_entity_poly.type
_entity_poly.pdbx_seq_one_letter_code
_entity_poly.pdbx_strand_id
1 'polypeptide(L)'
;MNSTLLSLPSELLHQVALYLVSDDHVSDIVSFASTCGAMRVSARSLLFRSMTIASVSKLESLSNADATILGCMRHFNIRLEYDFFEAFAAACDPAAFPHYTALRHQSLIPALAHILLSAPQLASLRVQIPDNTGDSWPSAWTELLRLNTQGLPLGAALASALPSNTTFPALRTLHFDGVSQLAPLACMTPNLISLSAHMCEGFSEATCREFIENTLPLLPNLKELAFDPFSLHFAGSGLNVPKAIITSASQLQTLDLRSRTFDYGTGHTEWRTTSQIDPLDCVPAGSKLKELYLPFTPSNTGGSAVISEPLKANMRDVRAREAELLAVVQLASASSLEKVSWLRADGEEPVEYAIERDAQGIPADINVLGANHAEEEPATPNTQSGRTPTLSGFASMLAKAASSTTLHAAVVMLLISDSSALPFPVPNLFTKPALLATGVALGLGYRTLPF
;
A
#
# COMPACT_ATOMS: atom_id res chain seq x y z
N MET A 1 10.53 53.88 -20.02
CA MET A 1 10.71 53.22 -18.71
C MET A 1 10.99 51.75 -19.00
N ASN A 2 12.24 51.31 -18.86
CA ASN A 2 12.61 49.92 -19.13
C ASN A 2 12.45 49.11 -17.85
N SER A 3 11.24 48.61 -17.57
CA SER A 3 11.03 47.65 -16.49
C SER A 3 11.47 46.27 -16.97
N THR A 4 12.75 45.94 -16.77
CA THR A 4 13.25 44.59 -17.01
C THR A 4 12.80 43.69 -15.87
N LEU A 5 12.41 42.44 -16.14
CA LEU A 5 12.12 41.42 -15.12
C LEU A 5 13.24 41.27 -14.06
N LEU A 6 14.46 41.68 -14.39
CA LEU A 6 15.63 41.74 -13.50
C LEU A 6 15.54 42.78 -12.37
N SER A 7 14.59 43.73 -12.44
CA SER A 7 14.33 44.70 -11.36
C SER A 7 13.30 44.19 -10.35
N LEU A 8 12.80 42.96 -10.50
CA LEU A 8 11.90 42.37 -9.54
C LEU A 8 12.65 41.98 -8.25
N PRO A 9 12.04 42.20 -7.07
CA PRO A 9 12.53 41.65 -5.80
C PRO A 9 12.74 40.14 -5.86
N SER A 10 13.72 39.65 -5.09
CA SER A 10 14.06 38.22 -4.98
C SER A 10 12.86 37.35 -4.60
N GLU A 11 11.96 37.89 -3.79
CA GLU A 11 10.75 37.22 -3.29
C GLU A 11 9.75 37.02 -4.42
N LEU A 12 9.57 38.02 -5.30
CA LEU A 12 8.68 37.89 -6.47
C LEU A 12 9.27 36.92 -7.49
N LEU A 13 10.60 36.94 -7.71
CA LEU A 13 11.26 35.96 -8.56
C LEU A 13 11.12 34.54 -8.00
N HIS A 14 11.17 34.37 -6.68
CA HIS A 14 10.93 33.08 -6.02
C HIS A 14 9.48 32.62 -6.18
N GLN A 15 8.50 33.53 -6.04
CA GLN A 15 7.09 33.22 -6.28
C GLN A 15 6.84 32.80 -7.73
N VAL A 16 7.43 33.50 -8.70
CA VAL A 16 7.37 33.08 -10.11
C VAL A 16 7.97 31.68 -10.28
N ALA A 17 9.13 31.42 -9.69
CA ALA A 17 9.77 30.11 -9.76
C ALA A 17 8.91 28.99 -9.12
N LEU A 18 8.17 29.28 -8.04
CA LEU A 18 7.25 28.32 -7.41
C LEU A 18 6.16 27.85 -8.37
N TYR A 19 5.61 28.75 -9.20
CA TYR A 19 4.60 28.39 -10.21
C TYR A 19 5.17 27.58 -11.39
N LEU A 20 6.50 27.56 -11.55
CA LEU A 20 7.18 26.75 -12.57
C LEU A 20 7.53 25.35 -12.08
N VAL A 21 7.38 25.07 -10.78
CA VAL A 21 7.55 23.72 -10.23
C VAL A 21 6.23 22.96 -10.41
N SER A 22 6.11 22.19 -11.49
CA SER A 22 5.13 21.11 -11.58
C SER A 22 5.86 19.76 -11.57
N ASP A 23 5.17 18.71 -11.12
CA ASP A 23 5.72 17.34 -11.08
C ASP A 23 6.12 16.84 -12.48
N ASP A 24 5.57 17.42 -13.55
CA ASP A 24 5.82 17.02 -14.95
C ASP A 24 6.81 17.95 -15.71
N HIS A 25 7.19 19.12 -15.17
CA HIS A 25 7.92 20.16 -15.93
C HIS A 25 9.17 20.72 -15.22
N VAL A 26 10.07 19.84 -14.76
CA VAL A 26 11.42 20.23 -14.26
C VAL A 26 12.19 21.08 -15.30
N SER A 27 11.88 20.92 -16.59
CA SER A 27 12.38 21.73 -17.72
C SER A 27 12.30 23.24 -17.49
N ASP A 28 11.17 23.72 -16.96
CA ASP A 28 10.83 25.14 -17.02
C ASP A 28 11.54 25.92 -15.92
N ILE A 29 11.65 25.33 -14.73
CA ILE A 29 12.43 25.92 -13.65
C ILE A 29 13.95 25.90 -13.93
N VAL A 30 14.45 24.87 -14.61
CA VAL A 30 15.86 24.82 -15.06
C VAL A 30 16.12 25.92 -16.10
N SER A 31 15.21 26.08 -17.05
CA SER A 31 15.27 27.15 -18.06
C SER A 31 15.23 28.54 -17.40
N PHE A 32 14.33 28.74 -16.44
CA PHE A 32 14.25 29.97 -15.64
C PHE A 32 15.56 30.26 -14.91
N ALA A 33 16.11 29.28 -14.19
CA ALA A 33 17.35 29.45 -13.44
C ALA A 33 18.61 29.63 -14.31
N SER A 34 18.57 29.16 -15.56
CA SER A 34 19.68 29.34 -16.51
C SER A 34 19.70 30.75 -17.14
N THR A 35 18.58 31.48 -17.08
CA THR A 35 18.43 32.79 -17.72
C THR A 35 19.38 33.86 -17.13
N CYS A 36 19.51 33.96 -15.80
CA CYS A 36 20.44 34.89 -15.17
C CYS A 36 20.80 34.50 -13.72
N GLY A 37 21.80 35.17 -13.14
CA GLY A 37 22.24 34.92 -11.77
C GLY A 37 21.17 35.16 -10.69
N ALA A 38 20.36 36.21 -10.84
CA ALA A 38 19.29 36.51 -9.87
C ALA A 38 18.21 35.42 -9.85
N MET A 39 17.75 34.97 -11.02
CA MET A 39 16.79 33.87 -11.16
C MET A 39 17.36 32.56 -10.61
N ARG A 40 18.65 32.27 -10.87
CA ARG A 40 19.33 31.11 -10.31
C ARG A 40 19.33 31.11 -8.79
N VAL A 41 19.65 32.25 -8.16
CA VAL A 41 19.68 32.38 -6.70
C VAL A 41 18.27 32.21 -6.12
N SER A 42 17.26 32.87 -6.71
CA SER A 42 15.87 32.76 -6.25
C SER A 42 15.27 31.37 -6.43
N ALA A 43 15.67 30.62 -7.47
CA ALA A 43 15.16 29.26 -7.74
C ALA A 43 15.99 28.14 -7.08
N ARG A 44 17.14 28.45 -6.46
CA ARG A 44 18.08 27.44 -5.96
C ARG A 44 17.45 26.42 -5.01
N SER A 45 16.68 26.90 -4.04
CA SER A 45 16.02 26.03 -3.05
C SER A 45 14.94 25.13 -3.65
N LEU A 46 14.42 25.49 -4.82
CA LEU A 46 13.41 24.72 -5.55
C LEU A 46 14.06 23.67 -6.46
N LEU A 47 15.11 24.07 -7.20
CA LEU A 47 15.87 23.17 -8.08
C LEU A 47 16.48 21.98 -7.33
N PHE A 48 17.01 22.25 -6.13
CA PHE A 48 17.69 21.25 -5.32
C PHE A 48 16.79 20.67 -4.22
N ARG A 49 15.48 20.95 -4.26
CA ARG A 49 14.51 20.46 -3.28
C ARG A 49 14.36 18.94 -3.34
N SER A 50 14.31 18.40 -4.55
CA SER A 50 14.17 16.97 -4.83
C SER A 50 15.35 16.51 -5.67
N MET A 51 16.08 15.50 -5.20
CA MET A 51 17.22 14.94 -5.91
C MET A 51 17.01 13.46 -6.15
N THR A 52 17.26 13.01 -7.37
CA THR A 52 17.22 11.60 -7.74
C THR A 52 18.57 11.16 -8.28
N ILE A 53 19.11 10.07 -7.75
CA ILE A 53 20.35 9.44 -8.21
C ILE A 53 20.05 8.01 -8.67
N ALA A 54 20.77 7.54 -9.68
CA ALA A 54 20.58 6.21 -10.26
C ALA A 54 21.91 5.48 -10.55
N SER A 55 23.02 5.97 -10.00
CA SER A 55 24.36 5.43 -10.29
C SER A 55 25.36 5.80 -9.20
N VAL A 56 26.38 4.97 -9.02
CA VAL A 56 27.53 5.20 -8.12
C VAL A 56 28.15 6.58 -8.32
N SER A 57 28.49 6.94 -9.55
CA SER A 57 29.18 8.21 -9.87
C SER A 57 28.35 9.45 -9.50
N LYS A 58 27.02 9.39 -9.66
CA LYS A 58 26.11 10.47 -9.23
C LYS A 58 26.04 10.58 -7.70
N LEU A 59 26.04 9.46 -6.98
CA LEU A 59 26.09 9.47 -5.51
C LEU A 59 27.38 10.11 -5.02
N GLU A 60 28.53 9.70 -5.56
CA GLU A 60 29.83 10.26 -5.21
C GLU A 60 29.98 11.74 -5.60
N SER A 61 29.45 12.12 -6.76
CA SER A 61 29.39 13.52 -7.18
C SER A 61 28.55 14.35 -6.20
N LEU A 62 27.39 13.82 -5.79
CA LEU A 62 26.51 14.48 -4.84
C LEU A 62 27.13 14.59 -3.44
N SER A 63 27.89 13.58 -2.99
CA SER A 63 28.59 13.66 -1.70
C SER A 63 29.66 14.73 -1.68
N ASN A 64 30.20 15.10 -2.85
CA ASN A 64 31.17 16.20 -3.00
C ASN A 64 30.51 17.55 -3.31
N ALA A 65 29.18 17.61 -3.38
CA ALA A 65 28.47 18.86 -3.63
C ALA A 65 28.59 19.83 -2.44
N ASP A 66 28.48 21.13 -2.73
CA ASP A 66 28.51 22.17 -1.71
C ASP A 66 27.39 21.95 -0.67
N ALA A 67 27.72 22.10 0.62
CA ALA A 67 26.78 21.93 1.73
C ALA A 67 25.53 22.82 1.61
N THR A 68 25.62 23.97 0.95
CA THR A 68 24.48 24.85 0.69
C THR A 68 23.51 24.28 -0.36
N ILE A 69 23.98 23.40 -1.26
CA ILE A 69 23.13 22.63 -2.18
C ILE A 69 22.41 21.52 -1.39
N LEU A 70 23.16 20.72 -0.63
CA LEU A 70 22.61 19.62 0.17
C LEU A 70 21.64 20.13 1.25
N GLY A 71 21.90 21.31 1.83
CA GLY A 71 21.02 21.97 2.79
C GLY A 71 19.65 22.40 2.23
N CYS A 72 19.52 22.49 0.90
CA CYS A 72 18.22 22.74 0.24
C CYS A 72 17.39 21.46 0.06
N MET A 73 17.99 20.28 0.19
CA MET A 73 17.35 19.00 -0.12
C MET A 73 16.26 18.65 0.90
N ARG A 74 15.08 18.32 0.37
CA ARG A 74 13.88 17.88 1.14
C ARG A 74 13.47 16.47 0.79
N HIS A 75 13.69 16.05 -0.45
CA HIS A 75 13.37 14.72 -0.94
C HIS A 75 14.62 14.15 -1.61
N PHE A 76 15.02 12.96 -1.18
CA PHE A 76 16.16 12.26 -1.77
C PHE A 76 15.71 10.88 -2.24
N ASN A 77 15.87 10.61 -3.53
CA ASN A 77 15.49 9.37 -4.16
C ASN A 77 16.73 8.65 -4.73
N ILE A 78 16.90 7.39 -4.35
CA ILE A 78 17.97 6.51 -4.81
C ILE A 78 17.31 5.41 -5.63
N ARG A 79 17.49 5.43 -6.94
CA ARG A 79 17.00 4.40 -7.86
C ARG A 79 18.09 3.36 -8.08
N LEU A 80 17.91 2.18 -7.51
CA LEU A 80 18.84 1.06 -7.59
C LEU A 80 18.67 0.30 -8.91
N GLU A 81 19.07 0.93 -10.02
CA GLU A 81 19.28 0.22 -11.29
C GLU A 81 20.31 -0.91 -11.11
N TYR A 82 20.28 -1.96 -11.93
CA TYR A 82 21.05 -3.20 -11.71
C TYR A 82 22.51 -3.00 -11.29
N ASP A 83 23.31 -2.27 -12.08
CA ASP A 83 24.73 -2.03 -11.76
C ASP A 83 24.93 -1.23 -10.47
N PHE A 84 24.01 -0.28 -10.20
CA PHE A 84 24.07 0.50 -8.98
C PHE A 84 23.61 -0.31 -7.76
N PHE A 85 22.60 -1.16 -7.94
CA PHE A 85 22.15 -2.10 -6.92
C PHE A 85 23.29 -3.02 -6.49
N GLU A 86 24.00 -3.66 -7.41
CA GLU A 86 25.11 -4.57 -7.07
C GLU A 86 26.19 -3.84 -6.25
N ALA A 87 26.59 -2.65 -6.69
CA ALA A 87 27.56 -1.83 -5.97
C ALA A 87 27.06 -1.40 -4.59
N PHE A 88 25.80 -0.98 -4.49
CA PHE A 88 25.17 -0.53 -3.25
C PHE A 88 25.01 -1.69 -2.26
N ALA A 89 24.58 -2.85 -2.73
CA ALA A 89 24.45 -4.07 -1.95
C ALA A 89 25.81 -4.56 -1.43
N ALA A 90 26.84 -4.55 -2.27
CA ALA A 90 28.22 -4.88 -1.87
C ALA A 90 28.78 -3.92 -0.80
N ALA A 91 28.34 -2.66 -0.81
CA ALA A 91 28.71 -1.70 0.22
C ALA A 91 27.92 -1.88 1.53
N CYS A 92 26.65 -2.30 1.44
CA CYS A 92 25.81 -2.60 2.61
C CYS A 92 26.21 -3.89 3.33
N ASP A 93 26.51 -4.94 2.57
CA ASP A 93 26.94 -6.24 3.10
C ASP A 93 28.19 -6.76 2.35
N PRO A 94 29.39 -6.28 2.72
CA PRO A 94 30.64 -6.71 2.11
C PRO A 94 30.91 -8.22 2.18
N ALA A 95 30.29 -8.94 3.13
CA ALA A 95 30.51 -10.36 3.34
C ALA A 95 29.75 -11.23 2.32
N ALA A 96 28.65 -10.73 1.77
CA ALA A 96 27.85 -11.43 0.76
C ALA A 96 28.45 -11.38 -0.67
N PHE A 97 29.53 -10.61 -0.87
CA PHE A 97 30.12 -10.35 -2.19
C PHE A 97 31.60 -10.76 -2.26
N PRO A 98 32.12 -11.04 -3.48
CA PRO A 98 33.55 -11.23 -3.69
C PRO A 98 34.35 -10.03 -3.16
N HIS A 99 35.47 -10.30 -2.49
CA HIS A 99 36.26 -9.30 -1.78
C HIS A 99 36.66 -8.09 -2.65
N TYR A 100 36.95 -8.33 -3.94
CA TYR A 100 37.30 -7.26 -4.88
C TYR A 100 36.13 -6.31 -5.18
N THR A 101 34.91 -6.83 -5.32
CA THR A 101 33.69 -6.04 -5.53
C THR A 101 33.37 -5.18 -4.31
N ALA A 102 33.45 -5.78 -3.12
CA ALA A 102 33.24 -5.07 -1.86
C ALA A 102 34.24 -3.90 -1.67
N LEU A 103 35.53 -4.15 -1.89
CA LEU A 103 36.58 -3.12 -1.78
C LEU A 103 36.37 -1.96 -2.75
N ARG A 104 35.86 -2.23 -3.96
CA ARG A 104 35.63 -1.20 -4.98
C ARG A 104 34.57 -0.18 -4.56
N HIS A 105 33.59 -0.60 -3.75
CA HIS A 105 32.40 0.19 -3.44
C HIS A 105 32.26 0.59 -1.96
N GLN A 106 33.29 0.33 -1.14
CA GLN A 106 33.31 0.64 0.29
C GLN A 106 33.07 2.13 0.64
N SER A 107 33.27 3.05 -0.31
CA SER A 107 33.04 4.49 -0.15
C SER A 107 31.56 4.89 -0.20
N LEU A 108 30.67 4.03 -0.72
CA LEU A 108 29.27 4.38 -0.98
C LEU A 108 28.48 4.69 0.30
N ILE A 109 28.60 3.86 1.33
CA ILE A 109 27.89 4.08 2.60
C ILE A 109 28.41 5.33 3.34
N PRO A 110 29.73 5.56 3.45
CA PRO A 110 30.25 6.83 3.95
C PRO A 110 29.79 8.05 3.14
N ALA A 111 29.74 7.95 1.81
CA ALA A 111 29.25 9.03 0.95
C ALA A 111 27.77 9.32 1.18
N LEU A 112 26.93 8.28 1.31
CA LEU A 112 25.52 8.42 1.67
C LEU A 112 25.37 9.05 3.06
N ALA A 113 26.13 8.59 4.05
CA ALA A 113 26.12 9.16 5.40
C ALA A 113 26.48 10.66 5.39
N HIS A 114 27.48 11.06 4.62
CA HIS A 114 27.85 12.47 4.45
C HIS A 114 26.72 13.31 3.84
N ILE A 115 26.04 12.78 2.81
CA ILE A 115 24.88 13.44 2.19
C ILE A 115 23.77 13.66 3.22
N LEU A 116 23.44 12.62 3.99
CA LEU A 116 22.37 12.68 5.00
C LEU A 116 22.70 13.68 6.12
N LEU A 117 23.95 13.70 6.60
CA LEU A 117 24.41 14.68 7.59
C LEU A 117 24.39 16.13 7.06
N SER A 118 24.65 16.31 5.77
CA SER A 118 24.67 17.61 5.10
C SER A 118 23.28 18.08 4.65
N ALA A 119 22.24 17.26 4.84
CA ALA A 119 20.85 17.55 4.49
C ALA A 119 19.95 17.58 5.74
N PRO A 120 20.14 18.54 6.68
CA PRO A 120 19.42 18.58 7.96
C PRO A 120 17.91 18.80 7.82
N GLN A 121 17.48 19.16 6.62
CA GLN A 121 16.14 19.54 6.23
C GLN A 121 15.42 18.44 5.44
N LEU A 122 16.07 17.29 5.26
CA LEU A 122 15.55 16.14 4.52
C LEU A 122 14.29 15.59 5.20
N ALA A 123 13.18 15.62 4.46
CA ALA A 123 11.87 15.18 4.93
C ALA A 123 11.50 13.78 4.42
N SER A 124 12.03 13.38 3.25
CA SER A 124 11.77 12.08 2.65
C SER A 124 13.04 11.46 2.08
N LEU A 125 13.27 10.19 2.40
CA LEU A 125 14.28 9.35 1.77
C LEU A 125 13.59 8.15 1.12
N ARG A 126 13.91 7.92 -0.15
CA ARG A 126 13.43 6.77 -0.92
C ARG A 126 14.61 6.00 -1.48
N VAL A 127 14.62 4.68 -1.32
CA VAL A 127 15.56 3.77 -1.99
C VAL A 127 14.72 2.74 -2.71
N GLN A 128 14.70 2.81 -4.03
CA GLN A 128 13.74 2.12 -4.88
C GLN A 128 14.45 1.20 -5.85
N ILE A 129 13.94 -0.01 -6.02
CA ILE A 129 14.37 -0.93 -7.06
C ILE A 129 13.37 -0.79 -8.21
N PRO A 130 13.75 -0.21 -9.35
CA PRO A 130 12.81 0.01 -10.45
C PRO A 130 12.30 -1.32 -11.01
N ASP A 131 11.01 -1.36 -11.37
CA ASP A 131 10.45 -2.45 -12.15
C ASP A 131 11.17 -2.54 -13.51
N ASN A 132 11.35 -3.78 -13.99
CA ASN A 132 11.98 -3.99 -15.29
C ASN A 132 11.05 -3.47 -16.38
N THR A 133 11.51 -2.48 -17.15
CA THR A 133 10.75 -1.86 -18.24
C THR A 133 11.21 -2.34 -19.62
N GLY A 134 12.10 -3.34 -19.70
CA GLY A 134 12.63 -3.85 -20.96
C GLY A 134 12.93 -5.35 -20.98
N ASP A 135 12.89 -5.93 -22.18
CA ASP A 135 12.86 -7.37 -22.46
C ASP A 135 14.17 -8.17 -22.23
N SER A 136 15.22 -7.64 -21.58
CA SER A 136 16.52 -8.37 -21.60
C SER A 136 17.56 -8.11 -20.51
N TRP A 137 17.28 -7.36 -19.44
CA TRP A 137 18.28 -7.13 -18.38
C TRP A 137 17.88 -7.84 -17.09
N PRO A 138 18.84 -8.46 -16.35
CA PRO A 138 18.55 -9.00 -15.03
C PRO A 138 18.04 -7.87 -14.13
N SER A 139 16.90 -8.08 -13.49
CA SER A 139 16.36 -7.11 -12.54
C SER A 139 17.21 -7.10 -11.28
N ALA A 140 17.37 -5.93 -10.66
CA ALA A 140 17.96 -5.84 -9.32
C ALA A 140 17.19 -6.68 -8.28
N TRP A 141 15.89 -6.94 -8.52
CA TRP A 141 15.11 -7.90 -7.75
C TRP A 141 15.61 -9.35 -7.87
N THR A 142 16.04 -9.76 -9.07
CA THR A 142 16.62 -11.09 -9.31
C THR A 142 17.95 -11.24 -8.57
N GLU A 143 18.77 -10.19 -8.56
CA GLU A 143 20.05 -10.19 -7.86
C GLU A 143 19.86 -10.21 -6.34
N LEU A 144 18.86 -9.47 -5.82
CA LEU A 144 18.50 -9.50 -4.39
C LEU A 144 18.13 -10.92 -3.94
N LEU A 145 17.39 -11.68 -4.76
CA LEU A 145 17.08 -13.07 -4.46
C LEU A 145 18.35 -13.94 -4.39
N ARG A 146 19.28 -13.76 -5.35
CA ARG A 146 20.56 -14.47 -5.39
C ARG A 146 21.39 -14.25 -4.12
N LEU A 147 21.31 -13.05 -3.53
CA LEU A 147 22.02 -12.67 -2.31
C LEU A 147 21.38 -13.22 -1.01
N ASN A 148 20.53 -14.24 -1.13
CA ASN A 148 19.98 -15.02 -0.01
C ASN A 148 18.84 -14.34 0.77
N THR A 149 17.93 -13.66 0.06
CA THR A 149 16.51 -13.34 0.41
C THR A 149 16.23 -12.54 1.68
N GLN A 150 17.23 -12.17 2.48
CA GLN A 150 17.01 -11.44 3.73
C GLN A 150 16.92 -9.92 3.56
N GLY A 151 17.14 -9.37 2.37
CA GLY A 151 17.16 -7.92 2.13
C GLY A 151 18.50 -7.24 2.48
N LEU A 152 18.65 -6.00 2.04
CA LEU A 152 19.83 -5.17 2.26
C LEU A 152 19.84 -4.62 3.70
N PRO A 153 20.92 -4.83 4.49
CA PRO A 153 21.03 -4.32 5.86
C PRO A 153 21.47 -2.85 5.91
N LEU A 154 20.79 -1.98 5.14
CA LEU A 154 21.16 -0.56 4.99
C LEU A 154 21.22 0.17 6.34
N GLY A 155 20.30 -0.14 7.26
CA GLY A 155 20.28 0.47 8.59
C GLY A 155 21.54 0.21 9.40
N ALA A 156 21.99 -1.04 9.42
CA ALA A 156 23.22 -1.42 10.12
C ALA A 156 24.45 -0.78 9.45
N ALA A 157 24.49 -0.78 8.11
CA ALA A 157 25.57 -0.15 7.36
C ALA A 157 25.66 1.35 7.66
N LEU A 158 24.55 2.08 7.63
CA LEU A 158 24.51 3.51 7.99
C LEU A 158 24.87 3.75 9.46
N ALA A 159 24.42 2.89 10.38
CA ALA A 159 24.74 3.03 11.80
C ALA A 159 26.25 2.91 12.07
N SER A 160 26.96 2.13 11.25
CA SER A 160 28.42 2.00 11.32
C SER A 160 29.17 3.21 10.74
N ALA A 161 28.59 3.88 9.74
CA ALA A 161 29.22 5.01 9.05
C ALA A 161 28.89 6.37 9.69
N LEU A 162 27.77 6.46 10.41
CA LEU A 162 27.33 7.69 11.08
C LEU A 162 27.93 7.80 12.50
N PRO A 163 28.11 9.03 13.02
CA PRO A 163 28.41 9.23 14.43
C PRO A 163 27.34 8.58 15.33
N SER A 164 27.76 8.07 16.49
CA SER A 164 26.83 7.45 17.44
C SER A 164 25.71 8.42 17.86
N ASN A 165 24.49 7.89 18.01
CA ASN A 165 23.29 8.65 18.37
C ASN A 165 22.87 9.73 17.35
N THR A 166 23.32 9.62 16.09
CA THR A 166 22.80 10.48 15.01
C THR A 166 21.31 10.24 14.83
N THR A 167 20.54 11.33 14.71
CA THR A 167 19.11 11.29 14.40
C THR A 167 18.77 12.29 13.30
N PHE A 168 17.72 12.00 12.54
CA PHE A 168 17.19 12.80 11.45
C PHE A 168 15.77 13.27 11.80
N PRO A 169 15.60 14.27 12.68
CA PRO A 169 14.29 14.66 13.21
C PRO A 169 13.36 15.30 12.19
N ALA A 170 13.90 15.83 11.08
CA ALA A 170 13.13 16.37 9.97
C ALA A 170 12.52 15.28 9.08
N LEU A 171 13.06 14.05 9.14
CA LEU A 171 12.68 12.97 8.26
C LEU A 171 11.34 12.36 8.72
N ARG A 172 10.35 12.40 7.83
CA ARG A 172 8.95 11.99 8.08
C ARG A 172 8.50 10.81 7.22
N THR A 173 9.16 10.60 6.07
CA THR A 173 8.76 9.56 5.11
C THR A 173 9.97 8.73 4.70
N LEU A 174 9.86 7.42 4.88
CA LEU A 174 10.81 6.43 4.39
C LEU A 174 10.11 5.48 3.43
N HIS A 175 10.75 5.21 2.31
CA HIS A 175 10.30 4.21 1.36
C HIS A 175 11.50 3.39 0.91
N PHE A 176 11.43 2.08 1.12
CA PHE A 176 12.54 1.18 0.89
C PHE A 176 12.09 -0.08 0.19
N ASP A 177 12.75 -0.36 -0.94
CA ASP A 177 12.61 -1.61 -1.67
C ASP A 177 13.79 -2.51 -1.35
N GLY A 178 13.50 -3.74 -0.95
CA GLY A 178 14.51 -4.77 -0.70
C GLY A 178 15.40 -4.51 0.52
N VAL A 179 15.03 -3.61 1.43
CA VAL A 179 15.78 -3.31 2.66
C VAL A 179 15.19 -4.09 3.84
N SER A 180 16.07 -4.63 4.69
CA SER A 180 15.70 -5.32 5.93
C SER A 180 16.42 -4.75 7.14
N GLN A 181 16.18 -5.36 8.31
CA GLN A 181 16.77 -4.92 9.59
C GLN A 181 16.51 -3.42 9.81
N LEU A 182 15.23 -3.04 9.86
CA LEU A 182 14.83 -1.63 9.88
C LEU A 182 15.03 -0.96 11.24
N ALA A 183 15.28 -1.72 12.32
CA ALA A 183 15.44 -1.17 13.67
C ALA A 183 16.51 -0.07 13.79
N PRO A 184 17.73 -0.18 13.22
CA PRO A 184 18.70 0.91 13.26
C PRO A 184 18.21 2.18 12.54
N LEU A 185 17.46 2.04 11.43
CA LEU A 185 16.87 3.18 10.73
C LEU A 185 15.77 3.82 11.58
N ALA A 186 14.93 3.01 12.21
CA ALA A 186 13.88 3.49 13.11
C ALA A 186 14.45 4.31 14.28
N CYS A 187 15.54 3.85 14.89
CA CYS A 187 16.28 4.61 15.91
C CYS A 187 16.75 5.99 15.43
N MET A 188 17.15 6.10 14.16
CA MET A 188 17.61 7.36 13.59
C MET A 188 16.44 8.29 13.21
N THR A 189 15.21 7.78 13.07
CA THR A 189 14.06 8.55 12.59
C THR A 189 12.91 8.55 13.61
N PRO A 190 13.09 9.18 14.80
CA PRO A 190 12.10 9.15 15.90
C PRO A 190 10.75 9.83 15.56
N ASN A 191 10.75 10.57 14.46
CA ASN A 191 9.70 11.48 14.03
C ASN A 191 8.99 10.97 12.77
N LEU A 192 9.23 9.72 12.39
CA LEU A 192 8.68 9.10 11.20
C LEU A 192 7.15 9.02 11.27
N ILE A 193 6.50 9.37 10.16
CA ILE A 193 5.04 9.38 10.01
C ILE A 193 4.61 8.31 9.01
N SER A 194 5.39 8.11 7.96
CA SER A 194 5.09 7.18 6.86
C SER A 194 6.29 6.28 6.60
N LEU A 195 6.06 4.97 6.64
CA LEU A 195 7.05 3.93 6.33
C LEU A 195 6.48 3.01 5.27
N SER A 196 7.22 2.82 4.20
CA SER A 196 6.94 1.82 3.19
C SER A 196 8.18 0.93 3.05
N ALA A 197 7.99 -0.37 3.24
CA ALA A 197 9.02 -1.38 3.13
C ALA A 197 8.51 -2.51 2.24
N HIS A 198 9.03 -2.56 1.01
CA HIS A 198 8.64 -3.53 0.02
C HIS A 198 9.70 -4.60 -0.18
N MET A 199 9.25 -5.82 -0.40
CA MET A 199 10.12 -6.97 -0.63
C MET A 199 9.45 -7.90 -1.61
N CYS A 200 10.08 -8.17 -2.76
CA CYS A 200 9.60 -9.21 -3.65
C CYS A 200 9.54 -10.54 -2.91
N GLU A 201 8.42 -11.25 -3.05
CA GLU A 201 8.10 -12.48 -2.32
C GLU A 201 7.81 -12.30 -0.82
N GLY A 202 7.95 -11.08 -0.28
CA GLY A 202 7.59 -10.72 1.08
C GLY A 202 8.58 -11.13 2.18
N PHE A 203 8.49 -10.47 3.33
CA PHE A 203 9.35 -10.69 4.49
C PHE A 203 9.05 -12.02 5.21
N SER A 204 10.12 -12.72 5.60
CA SER A 204 10.03 -13.99 6.34
C SER A 204 9.35 -13.83 7.71
N GLU A 205 8.89 -14.93 8.30
CA GLU A 205 8.29 -14.91 9.65
C GLU A 205 9.21 -14.24 10.69
N ALA A 206 10.50 -14.57 10.66
CA ALA A 206 11.48 -14.02 11.60
C ALA A 206 11.63 -12.51 11.43
N THR A 207 11.67 -12.03 10.19
CA THR A 207 11.76 -10.60 9.87
C THR A 207 10.49 -9.85 10.26
N CYS A 208 9.31 -10.42 9.98
CA CYS A 208 8.03 -9.86 10.42
C CYS A 208 7.98 -9.71 11.94
N ARG A 209 8.44 -10.73 12.68
CA ARG A 209 8.45 -10.70 14.14
C ARG A 209 9.41 -9.65 14.68
N GLU A 210 10.64 -9.62 14.17
CA GLU A 210 11.63 -8.60 14.54
C GLU A 210 11.09 -7.20 14.28
N PHE A 211 10.46 -6.99 13.13
CA PHE A 211 9.84 -5.71 12.78
C PHE A 211 8.74 -5.32 13.79
N ILE A 212 7.83 -6.23 14.12
CA ILE A 212 6.70 -5.98 15.02
C ILE A 212 7.15 -5.74 16.47
N GLU A 213 8.08 -6.55 16.95
CA GLU A 213 8.49 -6.57 18.36
C GLU A 213 9.58 -5.54 18.67
N ASN A 214 10.49 -5.28 17.72
CA ASN A 214 11.67 -4.44 17.97
C ASN A 214 11.66 -3.13 17.16
N THR A 215 11.11 -3.11 15.95
CA THR A 215 11.14 -1.91 15.09
C THR A 215 9.95 -0.99 15.34
N LEU A 216 8.71 -1.50 15.29
CA LEU A 216 7.49 -0.68 15.45
C LEU A 216 7.43 0.12 16.76
N PRO A 217 7.84 -0.41 17.94
CA PRO A 217 7.83 0.35 19.18
C PRO A 217 8.74 1.59 19.17
N LEU A 218 9.74 1.62 18.28
CA LEU A 218 10.65 2.76 18.10
C LEU A 218 10.03 3.89 17.24
N LEU A 219 8.85 3.66 16.65
CA LEU A 219 8.17 4.56 15.73
C LEU A 219 6.82 5.05 16.29
N PRO A 220 6.81 5.81 17.40
CA PRO A 220 5.58 6.17 18.12
C PRO A 220 4.64 7.08 17.31
N ASN A 221 5.14 7.76 16.29
CA ASN A 221 4.40 8.73 15.47
C ASN A 221 3.93 8.14 14.12
N LEU A 222 4.16 6.84 13.88
CA LEU A 222 3.82 6.20 12.62
C LEU A 222 2.31 6.17 12.42
N LYS A 223 1.86 6.72 11.29
CA LYS A 223 0.46 6.77 10.88
C LYS A 223 0.19 5.95 9.63
N GLU A 224 1.17 5.85 8.75
CA GLU A 224 1.07 5.14 7.48
C GLU A 224 2.14 4.06 7.42
N LEU A 225 1.72 2.82 7.17
CA LEU A 225 2.61 1.69 7.00
C LEU A 225 2.21 0.89 5.76
N ALA A 226 3.14 0.74 4.83
CA ALA A 226 3.10 -0.28 3.79
C ALA A 226 4.21 -1.29 4.08
N PHE A 227 3.86 -2.57 4.17
CA PHE A 227 4.79 -3.63 4.53
C PHE A 227 4.40 -4.92 3.80
N ASP A 228 5.35 -5.60 3.18
CA ASP A 228 5.06 -6.79 2.37
C ASP A 228 5.37 -8.08 3.16
N PRO A 229 4.48 -8.63 4.00
CA PRO A 229 4.75 -9.90 4.67
C PRO A 229 4.66 -11.07 3.68
N PHE A 230 5.49 -12.09 3.86
CA PHE A 230 5.38 -13.34 3.07
C PHE A 230 4.00 -14.00 3.26
N SER A 231 3.45 -13.91 4.48
CA SER A 231 2.12 -14.41 4.83
C SER A 231 1.48 -13.52 5.89
N LEU A 232 0.16 -13.34 5.82
CA LEU A 232 -0.62 -12.63 6.84
C LEU A 232 -0.81 -13.45 8.12
N HIS A 233 -0.68 -14.78 8.04
CA HIS A 233 -0.84 -15.68 9.18
C HIS A 233 0.20 -16.81 9.17
N PHE A 234 1.06 -16.84 10.19
CA PHE A 234 2.05 -17.90 10.35
C PHE A 234 1.53 -18.97 11.33
N ALA A 235 0.95 -20.05 10.80
CA ALA A 235 0.30 -21.10 11.59
C ALA A 235 1.22 -21.75 12.65
N GLY A 236 2.52 -21.86 12.37
CA GLY A 236 3.50 -22.44 13.31
C GLY A 236 3.65 -21.63 14.61
N SER A 237 3.58 -20.30 14.53
CA SER A 237 3.66 -19.40 15.68
C SER A 237 2.32 -18.83 16.14
N GLY A 238 1.26 -19.01 15.35
CA GLY A 238 -0.03 -18.36 15.56
C GLY A 238 0.00 -16.85 15.32
N LEU A 239 1.06 -16.32 14.70
CA LEU A 239 1.21 -14.88 14.47
C LEU A 239 0.20 -14.41 13.41
N ASN A 240 -0.76 -13.59 13.82
CA ASN A 240 -1.62 -12.80 12.94
C ASN A 240 -0.95 -11.44 12.72
N VAL A 241 -0.33 -11.27 11.55
CA VAL A 241 0.52 -10.12 11.22
C VAL A 241 -0.25 -8.80 11.27
N PRO A 242 -1.41 -8.64 10.57
CA PRO A 242 -2.18 -7.39 10.65
C PRO A 242 -2.52 -7.00 12.08
N LYS A 243 -3.06 -7.95 12.85
CA LYS A 243 -3.48 -7.70 14.24
C LYS A 243 -2.31 -7.30 15.13
N ALA A 244 -1.17 -7.98 14.99
CA ALA A 244 0.03 -7.72 15.77
C ALA A 244 0.64 -6.35 15.44
N ILE A 245 0.68 -5.98 14.15
CA ILE A 245 1.13 -4.64 13.70
C ILE A 245 0.26 -3.54 14.31
N ILE A 246 -1.07 -3.64 14.18
CA ILE A 246 -2.00 -2.61 14.67
C ILE A 246 -1.93 -2.49 16.20
N THR A 247 -1.70 -3.61 16.89
CA THR A 247 -1.52 -3.63 18.35
C THR A 247 -0.22 -2.93 18.77
N SER A 248 0.88 -3.15 18.03
CA SER A 248 2.18 -2.53 18.30
C SER A 248 2.18 -1.03 17.94
N ALA A 249 1.55 -0.66 16.82
CA ALA A 249 1.45 0.71 16.30
C ALA A 249 0.05 1.31 16.50
N SER A 250 -0.32 1.62 17.75
CA SER A 250 -1.69 2.09 18.10
C SER A 250 -2.14 3.41 17.44
N GLN A 251 -1.22 4.21 16.89
CA GLN A 251 -1.54 5.46 16.18
C GLN A 251 -1.74 5.28 14.67
N LEU A 252 -1.58 4.06 14.18
CA LEU A 252 -1.66 3.74 12.76
C LEU A 252 -3.06 4.04 12.21
N GLN A 253 -3.09 4.75 11.09
CA GLN A 253 -4.29 5.16 10.36
C GLN A 253 -4.42 4.40 9.05
N THR A 254 -3.30 4.10 8.40
CA THR A 254 -3.25 3.38 7.12
C THR A 254 -2.32 2.19 7.22
N LEU A 255 -2.83 1.01 6.86
CA LEU A 255 -2.07 -0.23 6.79
C LEU A 255 -2.24 -0.89 5.42
N ASP A 256 -1.16 -0.98 4.66
CA ASP A 256 -1.09 -1.73 3.41
C ASP A 256 -0.20 -2.96 3.57
N LEU A 257 -0.78 -4.14 3.35
CA LEU A 257 -0.08 -5.42 3.42
C LEU A 257 -0.11 -6.17 2.08
N ARG A 258 -0.46 -5.49 0.99
CA ARG A 258 -0.47 -6.09 -0.35
C ARG A 258 0.96 -6.27 -0.83
N SER A 259 1.36 -7.53 -1.01
CA SER A 259 2.69 -7.87 -1.52
C SER A 259 2.70 -8.07 -3.04
N ARG A 260 3.85 -7.82 -3.66
CA ARG A 260 4.12 -8.21 -5.05
C ARG A 260 5.08 -9.39 -5.12
N THR A 261 4.89 -10.26 -6.10
CA THR A 261 5.83 -11.30 -6.50
C THR A 261 6.54 -10.90 -7.78
N PHE A 262 7.82 -11.24 -7.88
CA PHE A 262 8.56 -11.05 -9.12
C PHE A 262 8.40 -12.29 -9.99
N ASP A 263 7.87 -12.14 -11.20
CA ASP A 263 7.84 -13.21 -12.18
C ASP A 263 9.19 -13.24 -12.93
N TYR A 264 9.95 -14.31 -12.73
CA TYR A 264 11.25 -14.53 -13.36
C TYR A 264 11.17 -14.84 -14.85
N GLY A 265 9.99 -15.24 -15.35
CA GLY A 265 9.75 -15.50 -16.76
C GLY A 265 9.56 -14.21 -17.57
N THR A 266 8.76 -13.28 -17.04
CA THR A 266 8.45 -11.98 -17.69
C THR A 266 9.35 -10.84 -17.22
N GLY A 267 9.98 -10.97 -16.05
CA GLY A 267 10.78 -9.91 -15.43
C GLY A 267 9.95 -8.80 -14.79
N HIS A 268 8.65 -8.99 -14.62
CA HIS A 268 7.73 -8.01 -14.04
C HIS A 268 7.33 -8.38 -12.61
N THR A 269 6.94 -7.37 -11.82
CA THR A 269 6.29 -7.63 -10.53
C THR A 269 4.78 -7.76 -10.73
N GLU A 270 4.21 -8.85 -10.27
CA GLU A 270 2.78 -9.12 -10.26
C GLU A 270 2.25 -9.07 -8.83
N TRP A 271 0.97 -8.78 -8.67
CA TRP A 271 0.35 -8.82 -7.36
C TRP A 271 0.24 -10.26 -6.84
N ARG A 272 0.54 -10.44 -5.55
CA ARG A 272 0.47 -11.74 -4.91
C ARG A 272 -0.74 -11.84 -3.98
N THR A 273 -1.54 -12.87 -4.16
CA THR A 273 -2.53 -13.28 -3.17
C THR A 273 -1.85 -14.16 -2.11
N THR A 274 -2.06 -13.83 -0.82
CA THR A 274 -1.48 -14.61 0.29
C THR A 274 -2.54 -15.49 0.96
N SER A 275 -2.12 -16.25 1.98
CA SER A 275 -2.95 -17.14 2.80
C SER A 275 -4.29 -16.52 3.21
N GLN A 276 -5.32 -17.36 3.27
CA GLN A 276 -6.64 -16.98 3.82
C GLN A 276 -6.49 -16.49 5.26
N ILE A 277 -6.95 -15.28 5.53
CA ILE A 277 -7.12 -14.73 6.88
C ILE A 277 -8.54 -14.21 7.02
N ASP A 278 -9.15 -14.42 8.17
CA ASP A 278 -10.44 -13.79 8.48
C ASP A 278 -10.21 -12.28 8.64
N PRO A 279 -10.84 -11.44 7.80
CA PRO A 279 -10.65 -10.00 7.90
C PRO A 279 -11.15 -9.41 9.23
N LEU A 280 -12.10 -10.06 9.91
CA LEU A 280 -12.57 -9.63 11.23
C LEU A 280 -11.50 -9.79 12.31
N ASP A 281 -10.61 -10.77 12.16
CA ASP A 281 -9.50 -10.99 13.08
C ASP A 281 -8.33 -10.03 12.85
N CYS A 282 -8.33 -9.29 11.73
CA CYS A 282 -7.25 -8.38 11.37
C CYS A 282 -7.27 -7.07 12.16
N VAL A 283 -8.45 -6.58 12.56
CA VAL A 283 -8.61 -5.24 13.13
C VAL A 283 -8.98 -5.33 14.62
N PRO A 284 -8.05 -5.02 15.54
CA PRO A 284 -8.36 -4.92 16.96
C PRO A 284 -9.45 -3.88 17.24
N ALA A 285 -10.34 -4.19 18.19
CA ALA A 285 -11.35 -3.25 18.67
C ALA A 285 -10.69 -2.00 19.27
N GLY A 286 -11.23 -0.82 18.93
CA GLY A 286 -10.69 0.46 19.40
C GLY A 286 -9.43 0.96 18.67
N SER A 287 -9.03 0.31 17.57
CA SER A 287 -7.97 0.81 16.70
C SER A 287 -8.35 2.15 16.03
N LYS A 288 -7.34 2.96 15.74
CA LYS A 288 -7.47 4.23 14.99
C LYS A 288 -7.37 4.05 13.47
N LEU A 289 -7.39 2.80 13.01
CA LEU A 289 -7.19 2.45 11.62
C LEU A 289 -8.38 2.93 10.79
N LYS A 290 -8.09 3.70 9.74
CA LYS A 290 -9.05 4.24 8.78
C LYS A 290 -8.97 3.51 7.45
N GLU A 291 -7.77 3.09 7.05
CA GLU A 291 -7.54 2.45 5.77
C GLU A 291 -6.81 1.11 5.93
N LEU A 292 -7.35 0.07 5.28
CA LEU A 292 -6.80 -1.27 5.32
C LEU A 292 -6.73 -1.85 3.90
N TYR A 293 -5.54 -2.24 3.48
CA TYR A 293 -5.30 -2.86 2.17
C TYR A 293 -4.73 -4.26 2.39
N LEU A 294 -5.45 -5.29 1.94
CA LEU A 294 -5.10 -6.70 2.17
C LEU A 294 -5.06 -7.52 0.87
N PRO A 295 -4.10 -8.44 0.72
CA PRO A 295 -4.11 -9.44 -0.33
C PRO A 295 -5.07 -10.58 0.03
N PHE A 296 -6.36 -10.42 -0.28
CA PHE A 296 -7.43 -11.31 0.21
C PHE A 296 -7.97 -12.25 -0.86
N THR A 297 -8.19 -13.52 -0.49
CA THR A 297 -8.95 -14.48 -1.30
C THR A 297 -10.07 -15.03 -0.44
N PRO A 298 -11.37 -14.85 -0.78
CA PRO A 298 -12.47 -15.30 0.06
C PRO A 298 -12.43 -16.81 0.28
N SER A 299 -12.65 -17.20 1.54
CA SER A 299 -12.49 -18.55 2.09
C SER A 299 -13.40 -19.65 1.51
N ASN A 300 -14.33 -19.31 0.61
CA ASN A 300 -15.32 -20.24 0.07
C ASN A 300 -14.98 -20.90 -1.28
N THR A 301 -13.79 -20.64 -1.84
CA THR A 301 -13.29 -21.49 -2.93
C THR A 301 -12.59 -22.70 -2.32
N GLY A 302 -13.39 -23.68 -1.86
CA GLY A 302 -12.87 -24.97 -1.41
C GLY A 302 -11.88 -25.51 -2.42
N GLY A 303 -10.72 -25.95 -1.93
CA GLY A 303 -9.64 -26.52 -2.74
C GLY A 303 -10.17 -27.63 -3.63
N SER A 304 -10.39 -27.33 -4.91
CA SER A 304 -10.65 -28.33 -5.92
C SER A 304 -10.03 -27.82 -7.21
N ALA A 305 -8.94 -28.51 -7.55
CA ALA A 305 -8.20 -28.37 -8.79
C ALA A 305 -9.11 -28.31 -10.01
N VAL A 306 -8.71 -27.47 -10.97
CA VAL A 306 -8.87 -27.64 -12.43
C VAL A 306 -10.13 -28.41 -12.85
N ILE A 307 -11.24 -27.73 -13.10
CA ILE A 307 -12.26 -28.21 -14.07
C ILE A 307 -12.81 -27.03 -14.87
N SER A 308 -12.46 -27.07 -16.15
CA SER A 308 -12.96 -26.29 -17.27
C SER A 308 -14.48 -26.49 -17.47
N GLU A 309 -15.29 -25.47 -17.14
CA GLU A 309 -16.66 -25.31 -17.64
C GLU A 309 -17.11 -23.84 -17.50
N PRO A 310 -17.44 -23.13 -18.60
CA PRO A 310 -17.64 -21.66 -18.59
C PRO A 310 -18.85 -21.17 -17.78
N LEU A 311 -19.86 -22.02 -17.57
CA LEU A 311 -21.06 -21.67 -16.78
C LEU A 311 -20.85 -21.77 -15.25
N LYS A 312 -19.89 -22.60 -14.80
CA LYS A 312 -19.54 -22.72 -13.37
C LYS A 312 -18.56 -21.65 -12.91
N ALA A 313 -17.78 -21.08 -13.82
CA ALA A 313 -16.93 -19.91 -13.55
C ALA A 313 -17.79 -18.70 -13.15
N ASN A 314 -18.80 -18.35 -13.96
CA ASN A 314 -19.68 -17.20 -13.69
C ASN A 314 -20.43 -17.29 -12.35
N MET A 315 -20.91 -18.47 -11.94
CA MET A 315 -21.59 -18.62 -10.64
C MET A 315 -20.63 -18.65 -9.43
N ARG A 316 -19.37 -19.06 -9.63
CA ARG A 316 -18.33 -18.97 -8.59
C ARG A 316 -17.89 -17.53 -8.38
N ASP A 317 -17.80 -16.75 -9.45
CA ASP A 317 -17.45 -15.32 -9.39
C ASP A 317 -18.52 -14.50 -8.67
N VAL A 318 -19.80 -14.78 -8.90
CA VAL A 318 -20.90 -14.10 -8.18
C VAL A 318 -20.85 -14.42 -6.68
N ARG A 319 -20.66 -15.68 -6.29
CA ARG A 319 -20.56 -16.06 -4.86
C ARG A 319 -19.30 -15.53 -4.17
N ALA A 320 -18.19 -15.48 -4.89
CA ALA A 320 -16.95 -14.89 -4.38
C ALA A 320 -17.12 -13.38 -4.14
N ARG A 321 -17.78 -12.67 -5.05
CA ARG A 321 -18.12 -11.24 -4.91
C ARG A 321 -19.10 -10.97 -3.77
N GLU A 322 -20.10 -11.83 -3.58
CA GLU A 322 -21.03 -11.73 -2.44
C GLU A 322 -20.30 -11.94 -1.11
N ALA A 323 -19.40 -12.93 -1.03
CA ALA A 323 -18.60 -13.19 0.17
C ALA A 323 -17.63 -12.04 0.49
N GLU A 324 -16.99 -11.46 -0.54
CA GLU A 324 -16.14 -10.27 -0.41
C GLU A 324 -16.92 -9.08 0.14
N LEU A 325 -18.07 -8.76 -0.47
CA LEU A 325 -18.90 -7.66 -0.03
C LEU A 325 -19.43 -7.87 1.40
N LEU A 326 -19.80 -9.10 1.75
CA LEU A 326 -20.24 -9.45 3.10
C LEU A 326 -19.11 -9.23 4.12
N ALA A 327 -17.88 -9.61 3.79
CA ALA A 327 -16.71 -9.36 4.63
C ALA A 327 -16.46 -7.86 4.82
N VAL A 328 -16.60 -7.04 3.77
CA VAL A 328 -16.49 -5.57 3.87
C VAL A 328 -17.56 -5.00 4.79
N VAL A 329 -18.81 -5.43 4.64
CA VAL A 329 -19.94 -4.98 5.49
C VAL A 329 -19.70 -5.34 6.96
N GLN A 330 -19.22 -6.55 7.23
CA GLN A 330 -18.90 -7.00 8.58
C GLN A 330 -17.74 -6.19 9.19
N LEU A 331 -16.67 -5.94 8.43
CA LEU A 331 -15.55 -5.09 8.84
C LEU A 331 -15.98 -3.64 9.10
N ALA A 332 -16.78 -3.07 8.20
CA ALA A 332 -17.30 -1.72 8.33
C ALA A 332 -18.12 -1.57 9.62
N SER A 333 -18.90 -2.60 9.96
CA SER A 333 -19.73 -2.65 11.17
C SER A 333 -18.90 -2.83 12.45
N ALA A 334 -17.79 -3.56 12.39
CA ALA A 334 -16.96 -3.90 13.54
C ALA A 334 -15.83 -2.88 13.83
N SER A 335 -15.54 -1.96 12.89
CA SER A 335 -14.39 -1.06 12.95
C SER A 335 -14.75 0.39 12.56
N SER A 336 -13.77 1.29 12.64
CA SER A 336 -13.89 2.69 12.21
C SER A 336 -13.33 2.94 10.80
N LEU A 337 -13.12 1.88 10.01
CA LEU A 337 -12.57 1.99 8.66
C LEU A 337 -13.42 2.86 7.74
N GLU A 338 -12.74 3.67 6.94
CA GLU A 338 -13.25 4.57 5.90
C GLU A 338 -12.92 4.01 4.50
N LYS A 339 -11.83 3.27 4.36
CA LYS A 339 -11.42 2.66 3.08
C LYS A 339 -10.88 1.24 3.27
N VAL A 340 -11.27 0.34 2.39
CA VAL A 340 -10.75 -1.03 2.34
C VAL A 340 -10.42 -1.39 0.89
N SER A 341 -9.26 -2.00 0.65
CA SER A 341 -8.89 -2.52 -0.67
C SER A 341 -8.52 -3.99 -0.59
N TRP A 342 -8.97 -4.74 -1.58
CA TRP A 342 -8.71 -6.16 -1.72
C TRP A 342 -8.04 -6.44 -3.06
N LEU A 343 -6.98 -7.23 -3.03
CA LEU A 343 -6.47 -7.84 -4.24
C LEU A 343 -7.31 -9.08 -4.58
N ARG A 344 -7.86 -9.17 -5.80
CA ARG A 344 -8.69 -10.31 -6.19
C ARG A 344 -7.87 -11.56 -6.52
N ALA A 345 -8.53 -12.71 -6.39
CA ALA A 345 -7.95 -14.05 -6.61
C ALA A 345 -7.46 -14.31 -8.04
N ASP A 346 -7.99 -13.55 -9.01
CA ASP A 346 -7.65 -13.61 -10.44
C ASP A 346 -6.33 -12.89 -10.76
N GLY A 347 -5.68 -12.23 -9.79
CA GLY A 347 -4.42 -11.50 -10.00
C GLY A 347 -4.61 -10.14 -10.70
N GLU A 348 -5.85 -9.73 -10.94
CA GLU A 348 -6.25 -8.46 -11.52
C GLU A 348 -6.05 -7.28 -10.53
N GLU A 349 -6.28 -6.04 -11.01
CA GLU A 349 -6.13 -4.83 -10.21
C GLU A 349 -6.92 -4.89 -8.87
N PRO A 350 -6.36 -4.31 -7.78
CA PRO A 350 -7.05 -4.25 -6.50
C PRO A 350 -8.40 -3.55 -6.61
N VAL A 351 -9.46 -4.14 -6.04
CA VAL A 351 -10.74 -3.45 -5.88
C VAL A 351 -10.68 -2.61 -4.62
N GLU A 352 -11.14 -1.37 -4.74
CA GLU A 352 -11.21 -0.43 -3.62
C GLU A 352 -12.65 -0.16 -3.23
N TYR A 353 -12.91 -0.16 -1.93
CA TYR A 353 -14.21 0.10 -1.32
C TYR A 353 -14.08 1.32 -0.40
N ALA A 354 -14.92 2.32 -0.61
CA ALA A 354 -15.09 3.45 0.28
C ALA A 354 -16.31 3.21 1.18
N ILE A 355 -16.17 3.43 2.47
CA ILE A 355 -17.22 3.27 3.48
C ILE A 355 -17.65 4.67 3.94
N GLU A 356 -18.84 5.08 3.55
CA GLU A 356 -19.43 6.33 4.02
C GLU A 356 -20.09 6.10 5.38
N ARG A 357 -19.85 7.01 6.33
CA ARG A 357 -20.42 6.95 7.68
C ARG A 357 -21.29 8.16 7.95
N ASP A 358 -22.35 7.96 8.73
CA ASP A 358 -23.20 9.06 9.18
C ASP A 358 -22.54 9.90 10.29
N ALA A 359 -23.23 10.93 10.76
CA ALA A 359 -22.75 11.82 11.82
C ALA A 359 -22.55 11.12 13.18
N GLN A 360 -23.04 9.88 13.33
CA GLN A 360 -22.90 9.03 14.50
C GLN A 360 -21.78 7.98 14.33
N GLY A 361 -21.10 7.96 13.18
CA GLY A 361 -19.99 7.04 12.88
C GLY A 361 -20.45 5.66 12.40
N ILE A 362 -21.74 5.48 12.10
CA ILE A 362 -22.32 4.21 11.65
C ILE A 362 -22.18 4.12 10.13
N PRO A 363 -21.80 2.95 9.55
CA PRO A 363 -21.78 2.77 8.09
C PRO A 363 -23.14 3.08 7.47
N ALA A 364 -23.16 4.05 6.57
CA ALA A 364 -24.35 4.51 5.86
C ALA A 364 -24.39 3.99 4.41
N ASP A 365 -23.23 3.94 3.76
CA ASP A 365 -23.10 3.42 2.40
C ASP A 365 -21.72 2.79 2.14
N ILE A 366 -21.63 1.92 1.14
CA ILE A 366 -20.37 1.30 0.69
C ILE A 366 -20.29 1.40 -0.83
N ASN A 367 -19.30 2.17 -1.30
CA ASN A 367 -19.09 2.46 -2.71
C ASN A 367 -17.86 1.71 -3.24
N VAL A 368 -18.00 1.08 -4.41
CA VAL A 368 -16.86 0.47 -5.13
C VAL A 368 -16.20 1.56 -5.98
N LEU A 369 -14.93 1.85 -5.71
CA LEU A 369 -14.14 2.82 -6.46
C LEU A 369 -13.55 2.11 -7.70
N GLY A 370 -13.74 2.67 -8.90
CA GLY A 370 -13.16 2.17 -10.16
C GLY A 370 -14.08 1.39 -11.10
N ALA A 371 -15.35 1.14 -10.74
CA ALA A 371 -16.28 0.35 -11.57
C ALA A 371 -16.87 1.09 -12.81
N ASN A 372 -16.29 2.21 -13.26
CA ASN A 372 -16.88 3.04 -14.32
C ASN A 372 -16.30 2.80 -15.73
N HIS A 373 -15.51 1.75 -15.98
CA HIS A 373 -14.91 1.50 -17.30
C HIS A 373 -15.52 0.36 -18.13
N ALA A 374 -16.68 -0.18 -17.76
CA ALA A 374 -17.31 -1.23 -18.54
C ALA A 374 -18.84 -1.15 -18.58
N GLU A 375 -19.41 0.00 -18.98
CA GLU A 375 -20.85 0.06 -19.35
C GLU A 375 -21.28 1.36 -20.07
N GLU A 376 -20.55 1.82 -21.10
CA GLU A 376 -21.09 2.84 -22.02
C GLU A 376 -20.72 2.55 -23.49
N GLU A 377 -21.34 1.53 -24.08
CA GLU A 377 -21.66 1.56 -25.52
C GLU A 377 -23.19 1.61 -25.66
N PRO A 378 -23.76 2.58 -26.40
CA PRO A 378 -25.19 2.75 -26.49
C PRO A 378 -25.79 1.76 -27.49
N ALA A 379 -26.22 0.59 -27.01
CA ALA A 379 -27.08 -0.28 -27.79
C ALA A 379 -28.54 0.21 -27.72
N THR A 380 -29.09 0.52 -28.89
CA THR A 380 -30.49 0.90 -29.15
C THR A 380 -31.54 -0.03 -28.53
N PRO A 381 -32.76 0.46 -28.23
CA PRO A 381 -33.66 -0.19 -27.29
C PRO A 381 -34.44 -1.33 -27.95
N ASN A 382 -34.45 -2.51 -27.31
CA ASN A 382 -35.58 -3.43 -27.41
C ASN A 382 -35.69 -4.29 -26.14
N THR A 383 -36.73 -4.00 -25.37
CA THR A 383 -37.53 -4.90 -24.53
C THR A 383 -36.95 -6.26 -24.13
N GLN A 384 -36.54 -6.42 -22.86
CA GLN A 384 -37.28 -7.20 -21.84
C GLN A 384 -36.45 -7.37 -20.54
N SER A 385 -37.00 -6.84 -19.45
CA SER A 385 -37.07 -7.44 -18.10
C SER A 385 -35.91 -8.32 -17.62
N GLY A 386 -35.06 -7.74 -16.76
CA GLY A 386 -34.13 -8.47 -15.90
C GLY A 386 -33.15 -7.52 -15.20
N ARG A 387 -33.66 -6.60 -14.36
CA ARG A 387 -32.79 -5.72 -13.56
C ARG A 387 -32.08 -6.56 -12.50
N THR A 388 -30.84 -6.92 -12.73
CA THR A 388 -29.87 -7.17 -11.67
C THR A 388 -29.66 -5.84 -10.92
N PRO A 389 -29.78 -5.80 -9.58
CA PRO A 389 -29.42 -4.59 -8.86
C PRO A 389 -27.92 -4.32 -9.07
N THR A 390 -27.57 -3.06 -9.34
CA THR A 390 -26.17 -2.63 -9.42
C THR A 390 -25.48 -2.98 -8.10
N LEU A 391 -24.21 -3.41 -8.16
CA LEU A 391 -23.42 -3.82 -6.98
C LEU A 391 -23.44 -2.78 -5.86
N SER A 392 -23.45 -1.48 -6.19
CA SER A 392 -23.60 -0.41 -5.21
C SER A 392 -24.97 -0.41 -4.51
N GLY A 393 -26.05 -0.73 -5.22
CA GLY A 393 -27.39 -0.84 -4.66
C GLY A 393 -27.52 -1.97 -3.64
N PHE A 394 -26.90 -3.13 -3.90
CA PHE A 394 -26.89 -4.25 -2.97
C PHE A 394 -26.00 -3.99 -1.75
N ALA A 395 -24.83 -3.39 -1.94
CA ALA A 395 -23.94 -2.93 -0.87
C ALA A 395 -24.62 -1.90 0.05
N SER A 396 -25.28 -0.90 -0.54
CA SER A 396 -26.06 0.13 0.16
C SER A 396 -27.21 -0.48 0.97
N MET A 397 -27.91 -1.48 0.40
CA MET A 397 -28.98 -2.18 1.10
C MET A 397 -28.47 -3.02 2.28
N LEU A 398 -27.34 -3.72 2.12
CA LEU A 398 -26.72 -4.50 3.19
C LEU A 398 -26.14 -3.62 4.31
N ALA A 399 -25.49 -2.50 3.97
CA ALA A 399 -25.00 -1.53 4.96
C ALA A 399 -26.16 -0.95 5.80
N LYS A 400 -27.28 -0.59 5.16
CA LYS A 400 -28.51 -0.14 5.83
C LYS A 400 -29.19 -1.24 6.66
N ALA A 401 -29.04 -2.50 6.27
CA ALA A 401 -29.54 -3.63 7.05
C ALA A 401 -28.65 -3.91 8.28
N ALA A 402 -27.33 -3.76 8.13
CA ALA A 402 -26.35 -3.97 9.19
C ALA A 402 -26.43 -2.89 10.30
N SER A 403 -26.83 -1.67 9.99
CA SER A 403 -27.01 -0.59 10.98
C SER A 403 -28.24 -0.75 11.89
N SER A 404 -29.13 -1.72 11.62
CA SER A 404 -30.29 -2.02 12.46
C SER A 404 -30.03 -3.24 13.36
N THR A 405 -29.91 -3.02 14.67
CA THR A 405 -29.61 -4.06 15.68
C THR A 405 -30.58 -5.23 15.68
N THR A 406 -31.85 -5.01 15.29
CA THR A 406 -32.89 -6.03 15.16
C THR A 406 -32.82 -6.81 13.84
N LEU A 407 -32.25 -6.21 12.80
CA LEU A 407 -32.13 -6.80 11.46
C LEU A 407 -30.80 -7.56 11.30
N HIS A 408 -29.77 -7.16 12.04
CA HIS A 408 -28.53 -7.92 12.24
C HIS A 408 -28.81 -9.35 12.74
N ALA A 409 -29.66 -9.47 13.77
CA ALA A 409 -30.08 -10.78 14.30
C ALA A 409 -30.93 -11.56 13.28
N ALA A 410 -31.77 -10.90 12.49
CA ALA A 410 -32.62 -11.55 11.49
C ALA A 410 -31.83 -12.04 10.26
N VAL A 411 -30.85 -11.26 9.78
CA VAL A 411 -29.96 -11.62 8.65
C VAL A 411 -28.98 -12.71 9.07
N VAL A 412 -28.41 -12.62 10.27
CA VAL A 412 -27.59 -13.71 10.84
C VAL A 412 -28.42 -14.98 11.06
N MET A 413 -29.66 -14.88 11.55
CA MET A 413 -30.56 -16.03 11.68
C MET A 413 -30.98 -16.63 10.33
N LEU A 414 -31.20 -15.80 9.30
CA LEU A 414 -31.52 -16.25 7.93
C LEU A 414 -30.35 -16.97 7.26
N LEU A 415 -29.12 -16.51 7.50
CA LEU A 415 -27.89 -17.09 6.94
C LEU A 415 -27.43 -18.36 7.69
N ILE A 416 -27.77 -18.50 8.98
CA ILE A 416 -27.50 -19.73 9.75
C ILE A 416 -28.56 -20.82 9.47
N SER A 417 -29.74 -20.46 8.96
CA SER A 417 -30.87 -21.38 8.77
C SER A 417 -30.76 -22.35 7.58
N ASP A 418 -29.61 -22.50 6.93
CA ASP A 418 -29.34 -23.59 5.98
C ASP A 418 -29.00 -24.94 6.67
N SER A 419 -29.35 -25.08 7.95
CA SER A 419 -29.25 -26.33 8.69
C SER A 419 -30.65 -26.91 8.90
N SER A 420 -30.96 -27.96 8.16
CA SER A 420 -32.16 -28.78 8.31
C SER A 420 -32.21 -29.51 9.67
N ALA A 421 -32.35 -28.80 10.79
CA ALA A 421 -32.70 -29.34 12.11
C ALA A 421 -32.78 -28.22 13.18
N LEU A 422 -33.94 -27.59 13.37
CA LEU A 422 -34.30 -26.99 14.67
C LEU A 422 -35.81 -27.13 14.94
N PRO A 423 -36.22 -27.79 16.05
CA PRO A 423 -37.61 -27.89 16.46
C PRO A 423 -37.88 -26.90 17.61
N PHE A 424 -38.25 -25.66 17.30
CA PHE A 424 -38.82 -24.77 18.33
C PHE A 424 -39.97 -23.92 17.76
N PRO A 425 -41.09 -23.78 18.49
CA PRO A 425 -42.21 -22.95 18.06
C PRO A 425 -41.90 -21.47 18.32
N VAL A 426 -42.01 -20.63 17.29
CA VAL A 426 -41.89 -19.17 17.39
C VAL A 426 -43.12 -18.62 18.14
N PRO A 427 -42.97 -17.78 19.18
CA PRO A 427 -44.11 -17.15 19.86
C PRO A 427 -44.80 -16.09 18.98
N ASN A 428 -46.13 -16.09 19.01
CA ASN A 428 -47.04 -15.17 18.30
C ASN A 428 -46.85 -13.68 18.69
N LEU A 429 -45.88 -13.00 18.10
CA LEU A 429 -45.73 -11.53 18.23
C LEU A 429 -45.63 -10.78 16.90
N PHE A 430 -45.86 -11.43 15.76
CA PHE A 430 -45.89 -10.79 14.44
C PHE A 430 -47.31 -10.76 13.85
N THR A 431 -48.19 -9.95 14.43
CA THR A 431 -49.49 -9.60 13.83
C THR A 431 -49.55 -8.09 13.55
N LYS A 432 -48.71 -7.59 12.63
CA LYS A 432 -48.98 -6.34 11.89
C LYS A 432 -48.53 -6.44 10.42
N PRO A 433 -49.38 -6.01 9.45
CA PRO A 433 -49.16 -6.22 8.03
C PRO A 433 -48.32 -5.09 7.41
N ALA A 434 -47.07 -4.94 7.85
CA ALA A 434 -46.12 -4.00 7.22
C ALA A 434 -44.84 -4.68 6.68
N LEU A 435 -44.66 -5.97 6.96
CA LEU A 435 -43.46 -6.75 6.58
C LEU A 435 -43.69 -7.76 5.45
N LEU A 436 -44.85 -7.74 4.80
CA LEU A 436 -45.16 -8.61 3.64
C LEU A 436 -44.76 -7.98 2.28
N ALA A 437 -44.39 -6.69 2.25
CA ALA A 437 -44.03 -6.02 1.00
C ALA A 437 -42.56 -6.21 0.59
N THR A 438 -41.66 -6.56 1.52
CA THR A 438 -40.24 -6.81 1.23
C THR A 438 -39.87 -8.30 1.11
N GLY A 439 -40.76 -9.21 1.49
CA GLY A 439 -40.54 -10.66 1.39
C GLY A 439 -40.97 -11.32 0.06
N VAL A 440 -41.62 -10.58 -0.84
CA VAL A 440 -42.19 -11.14 -2.10
C VAL A 440 -41.32 -10.83 -3.33
N ALA A 441 -40.26 -10.02 -3.20
CA ALA A 441 -39.38 -9.68 -4.33
C ALA A 441 -38.15 -10.61 -4.49
N LEU A 442 -37.97 -11.62 -3.63
CA LEU A 442 -36.87 -12.60 -3.72
C LEU A 442 -37.32 -14.00 -4.17
N GLY A 443 -38.56 -14.16 -4.60
CA GLY A 443 -39.04 -15.38 -5.25
C GLY A 443 -39.51 -15.08 -6.66
N LEU A 444 -38.81 -15.59 -7.68
CA LEU A 444 -39.28 -16.09 -8.98
C LEU A 444 -38.06 -16.20 -9.94
N GLY A 445 -37.73 -17.35 -10.53
CA GLY A 445 -38.46 -18.61 -10.54
C GLY A 445 -37.63 -19.79 -11.02
N TYR A 446 -37.69 -20.87 -10.25
CA TYR A 446 -37.62 -22.22 -10.80
C TYR A 446 -38.95 -22.50 -11.49
N ARG A 447 -38.96 -22.52 -12.82
CA ARG A 447 -40.02 -23.21 -13.56
C ARG A 447 -39.75 -24.70 -13.47
N THR A 448 -40.60 -25.37 -12.71
CA THR A 448 -40.90 -26.79 -12.84
C THR A 448 -41.29 -27.11 -14.29
N LEU A 449 -40.69 -28.16 -14.86
CA LEU A 449 -41.26 -28.87 -16.01
C LEU A 449 -41.79 -30.23 -15.53
N PRO A 450 -42.87 -30.75 -16.14
CA PRO A 450 -43.67 -31.82 -15.56
C PRO A 450 -43.17 -33.22 -15.97
N PHE A 451 -43.27 -34.13 -15.00
CA PHE A 451 -43.02 -35.59 -15.00
C PHE A 451 -41.59 -36.07 -15.16
#